data_AF-A0A419DUQ6-F1
#
_entry.id   AF-A0A419DUQ6-F1
#
_cell.length_a   1.000
_cell.length_b   1.000
_cell.length_c   1.000
_cell.angle_alpha   90.00
_cell.angle_beta   90.00
_cell.angle_gamma   90.00
#
_symmetry.space_group_name_H-M   'P 1'
#
loop_
_entity.id
_entity.type
_entity.pdbx_description
1 polymer ?
#
loop_
_entity_poly.entity_id
_entity_poly.type
_entity_poly.pdbx_seq_one_letter_code
_entity_poly.pdbx_strand_id
1 'polypeptide(L)'
;MDWKIFFATFTAVFLAELADKTQLVGIAMSAKSNKPLFVWLGSVSAYMIVTAVSVILGVSFGKYLRPELIKYIGASLFIIIGCLMFLGKI
;
A
#
# COMPACT_ATOMS: atom_id res chain seq x y z
N MET A 1 3.38 20.07 -15.07
CA MET A 1 2.88 18.89 -14.34
C MET A 1 1.98 18.11 -15.28
N ASP A 2 2.35 16.88 -15.60
CA ASP A 2 1.55 16.01 -16.45
C ASP A 2 0.29 15.55 -15.69
N TRP A 3 -0.76 16.36 -15.75
CA TRP A 3 -2.06 16.12 -15.10
C TRP A 3 -2.66 14.75 -15.44
N LYS A 4 -2.29 14.22 -16.62
CA LYS A 4 -2.61 12.87 -17.07
C LYS A 4 -2.01 11.79 -16.17
N ILE A 5 -0.75 11.94 -15.77
CA ILE A 5 -0.05 10.96 -14.90
C ILE A 5 -0.63 11.00 -13.49
N PHE A 6 -0.95 12.20 -12.99
CA PHE A 6 -1.60 12.36 -11.69
C PHE A 6 -2.92 11.58 -11.63
N PHE A 7 -3.84 11.84 -12.56
CA PHE A 7 -5.12 11.14 -12.58
C PHE A 7 -4.97 9.64 -12.84
N ALA A 8 -4.09 9.22 -13.74
CA ALA A 8 -3.87 7.79 -14.01
C ALA A 8 -3.39 7.06 -12.74
N THR A 9 -2.42 7.64 -12.03
CA THR A 9 -1.88 7.05 -10.81
C THR A 9 -2.90 7.08 -9.67
N PHE A 10 -3.59 8.21 -9.50
CA PHE A 10 -4.64 8.36 -8.49
C PHE A 10 -5.75 7.34 -8.71
N THR A 11 -6.30 7.24 -9.92
CA THR A 11 -7.39 6.31 -10.23
C THR A 11 -6.94 4.87 -10.09
N ALA A 12 -5.73 4.50 -10.56
CA ALA A 12 -5.21 3.15 -10.42
C ALA A 12 -5.06 2.72 -8.95
N VAL A 13 -4.45 3.58 -8.12
CA VAL A 13 -4.27 3.30 -6.68
C VAL A 13 -5.61 3.32 -5.96
N PHE A 14 -6.49 4.29 -6.27
CA PHE A 14 -7.80 4.41 -5.65
C PHE A 14 -8.66 3.17 -5.91
N LEU A 15 -8.71 2.66 -7.15
CA LEU A 15 -9.43 1.42 -7.45
C LEU A 15 -8.77 0.19 -6.83
N ALA A 16 -7.44 0.13 -6.77
CA ALA A 16 -6.74 -0.99 -6.15
C ALA A 16 -7.01 -1.09 -4.64
N GLU A 17 -7.20 0.06 -3.98
CA GLU A 17 -7.47 0.17 -2.54
C GLU A 17 -8.97 0.12 -2.20
N LEU A 18 -9.87 0.35 -3.19
CA LEU A 18 -11.31 0.27 -2.98
C LEU A 18 -11.72 -1.19 -2.77
N ALA A 19 -12.22 -1.51 -1.57
CA ALA A 19 -12.62 -2.85 -1.11
C ALA A 19 -11.52 -3.74 -0.52
N ASP A 20 -10.46 -3.15 0.04
CA ASP A 20 -9.51 -3.90 0.87
C ASP A 20 -9.98 -4.05 2.34
N LYS A 21 -9.51 -5.12 3.00
CA LYS A 21 -9.77 -5.44 4.41
C LYS A 21 -9.36 -4.30 5.34
N THR A 22 -8.37 -3.50 4.98
CA THR A 22 -7.97 -2.30 5.71
C THR A 22 -9.12 -1.30 5.90
N GLN A 23 -10.02 -1.15 4.93
CA GLN A 23 -11.20 -0.28 5.04
C GLN A 23 -12.19 -0.81 6.08
N LEU A 24 -12.43 -2.13 6.11
CA LEU A 24 -13.28 -2.77 7.11
C LEU A 24 -12.71 -2.62 8.53
N VAL A 25 -11.38 -2.76 8.67
CA VAL A 25 -10.69 -2.51 9.94
C VAL A 25 -10.84 -1.05 10.37
N GLY A 26 -10.74 -0.10 9.44
CA GLY A 26 -10.96 1.32 9.70
C GLY A 26 -12.38 1.61 10.21
N ILE A 27 -13.40 1.04 9.57
CA ILE A 27 -14.80 1.17 9.99
C ILE A 27 -15.01 0.53 11.38
N ALA A 28 -14.47 -0.67 11.60
CA ALA A 28 -14.57 -1.36 12.90
C ALA A 28 -13.88 -0.60 14.03
N MET A 29 -12.69 -0.05 13.80
CA MET A 29 -11.99 0.78 14.76
C MET A 29 -12.73 2.08 15.05
N SER A 30 -13.27 2.72 14.01
CA SER A 30 -14.09 3.93 14.14
C SER A 30 -15.34 3.67 14.99
N ALA A 31 -16.05 2.55 14.72
CA ALA A 31 -17.22 2.14 15.49
C ALA A 31 -16.88 1.83 16.96
N LYS A 32 -15.73 1.18 17.22
CA LYS A 32 -15.31 0.81 18.58
C LYS A 32 -14.87 2.02 19.41
N SER A 33 -14.18 2.98 18.80
CA SER A 33 -13.62 4.14 19.50
C SER A 33 -14.56 5.34 19.57
N ASN A 34 -15.72 5.29 18.87
CA ASN A 34 -16.69 6.39 18.77
C ASN A 34 -16.07 7.72 18.33
N LYS A 35 -14.87 7.68 17.72
CA LYS A 35 -14.06 8.84 17.34
C LYS A 35 -13.61 8.71 15.88
N PRO A 36 -14.55 8.77 14.92
CA PRO A 36 -14.27 8.55 13.50
C PRO A 36 -13.17 9.46 12.95
N LEU A 37 -13.16 10.74 13.36
CA LEU A 37 -12.17 11.71 12.91
C LEU A 37 -10.74 11.36 13.32
N PHE A 38 -10.54 10.83 14.52
CA PHE A 38 -9.21 10.45 15.00
C PHE A 38 -8.69 9.19 14.31
N VAL A 39 -9.57 8.22 14.05
CA VAL A 39 -9.21 7.03 13.27
C VAL A 39 -8.87 7.41 11.84
N TRP A 40 -9.65 8.30 11.22
CA TRP A 40 -9.37 8.80 9.89
C TRP A 40 -8.02 9.54 9.82
N LEU A 41 -7.77 10.50 10.72
CA LEU A 41 -6.49 11.22 10.79
C LEU A 41 -5.31 10.28 11.04
N GLY A 42 -5.48 9.29 11.92
CA GLY A 42 -4.46 8.27 12.19
C GLY A 42 -4.12 7.45 10.96
N SER A 43 -5.13 6.92 10.27
CA SER A 43 -4.94 6.12 9.05
C SER A 43 -4.32 6.95 7.92
N VAL A 44 -4.79 8.18 7.70
CA VAL A 44 -4.26 9.07 6.65
C VAL A 44 -2.80 9.44 6.93
N SER A 45 -2.49 9.85 8.17
CA SER A 45 -1.11 10.22 8.54
C SER A 45 -0.16 9.03 8.46
N ALA A 46 -0.58 7.84 8.92
CA ALA A 46 0.19 6.61 8.77
C ALA A 46 0.47 6.29 7.30
N TYR A 47 -0.56 6.36 6.43
CA TYR A 47 -0.41 6.09 5.01
C TYR A 47 0.52 7.10 4.32
N MET A 48 0.41 8.40 4.66
CA MET A 48 1.33 9.42 4.16
C MET A 48 2.79 9.14 4.57
N ILE A 49 3.02 8.77 5.83
CA ILE A 49 4.38 8.46 6.33
C ILE A 49 4.95 7.24 5.60
N VAL A 50 4.19 6.15 5.51
CA VAL A 50 4.63 4.93 4.83
C VAL A 50 4.93 5.20 3.36
N THR A 51 4.07 5.99 2.68
CA THR A 51 4.28 6.36 1.28
C THR A 51 5.53 7.22 1.11
N ALA A 52 5.71 8.24 1.96
CA ALA A 52 6.89 9.11 1.91
C ALA A 52 8.19 8.32 2.10
N VAL A 53 8.23 7.43 3.10
CA VAL A 53 9.37 6.54 3.34
C VAL A 53 9.61 5.63 2.12
N SER A 54 8.55 5.04 1.58
CA SER A 54 8.64 4.15 0.40
C SER A 54 9.22 4.87 -0.82
N VAL A 55 8.81 6.11 -1.08
CA VAL A 55 9.33 6.92 -2.19
C VAL A 55 10.80 7.29 -1.97
N ILE A 56 11.17 7.72 -0.76
CA ILE A 56 12.56 8.07 -0.43
C ILE A 56 13.48 6.86 -0.61
N LEU A 57 13.05 5.69 -0.12
CA LEU A 57 13.80 4.44 -0.29
C LEU A 57 13.86 4.04 -1.78
N GLY A 58 12.73 4.12 -2.50
CA GLY A 58 12.67 3.79 -3.92
C GLY A 58 13.61 4.64 -4.78
N VAL A 59 13.67 5.95 -4.52
CA VAL A 59 14.57 6.86 -5.26
C VAL A 59 16.04 6.67 -4.86
N SER A 60 16.32 6.46 -3.57
CA SER A 60 17.68 6.27 -3.06
C SER A 60 18.31 4.97 -3.56
N PHE A 61 17.57 3.86 -3.44
CA PHE A 61 18.06 2.53 -3.82
C PHE A 61 17.84 2.21 -5.30
N GLY A 62 16.88 2.86 -5.97
CA GLY A 62 16.61 2.66 -7.39
C GLY A 62 17.77 3.02 -8.32
N LYS A 63 18.73 3.84 -7.87
CA LYS A 63 19.97 4.14 -8.63
C LYS A 63 21.00 3.01 -8.60
N TYR A 64 20.95 2.17 -7.57
CA TYR A 64 21.91 1.07 -7.37
C TYR A 64 21.32 -0.30 -7.73
N LEU A 65 20.00 -0.41 -7.78
CA LEU A 65 19.30 -1.67 -8.04
C LEU A 65 18.97 -1.81 -9.53
N ARG A 66 19.35 -2.93 -10.13
CA ARG A 66 18.90 -3.30 -11.47
C ARG A 66 17.38 -3.54 -11.46
N PRO A 67 16.61 -3.01 -12.43
CA PRO A 67 15.16 -3.19 -12.51
C PRO A 67 14.73 -4.68 -12.50
N GLU A 68 15.56 -5.54 -13.08
CA GLU A 68 15.33 -6.99 -13.13
C GLU A 68 15.30 -7.62 -11.73
N LEU A 69 16.21 -7.22 -10.84
CA LEU A 69 16.27 -7.74 -9.48
C LEU A 69 15.02 -7.36 -8.69
N ILE A 70 14.55 -6.12 -8.82
CA ILE A 70 13.32 -5.66 -8.17
C ILE A 70 12.12 -6.49 -8.65
N LYS A 71 12.05 -6.76 -9.96
CA LYS A 71 10.99 -7.58 -10.56
C LYS A 71 11.01 -9.02 -10.05
N TYR A 72 12.18 -9.67 -10.02
CA TYR A 72 12.30 -11.06 -9.55
C TYR A 72 12.00 -11.18 -8.05
N ILE A 73 12.49 -10.24 -7.23
CA ILE A 73 12.20 -10.21 -5.79
C ILE A 73 10.70 -10.03 -5.56
N GLY A 74 10.07 -9.05 -6.23
CA GLY A 74 8.63 -8.83 -6.13
C GLY A 74 7.80 -10.04 -6.55
N ALA A 75 8.12 -10.65 -7.68
CA ALA A 75 7.45 -11.86 -8.15
C ALA A 75 7.61 -13.04 -7.18
N SER A 76 8.83 -13.24 -6.64
CA SER A 76 9.10 -14.31 -5.68
C SER A 76 8.32 -14.12 -4.38
N LEU A 77 8.23 -12.89 -3.86
CA LEU A 77 7.45 -12.56 -2.67
C LEU A 77 5.97 -12.84 -2.89
N PHE A 78 5.42 -12.45 -4.04
CA PHE A 78 4.04 -12.73 -4.40
C PHE A 78 3.74 -14.24 -4.46
N ILE A 79 4.65 -15.02 -5.07
CA ILE A 79 4.52 -16.49 -5.12
C ILE A 79 4.58 -17.10 -3.71
N ILE A 80 5.52 -16.65 -2.88
CA ILE A 80 5.69 -17.15 -1.50
C ILE A 80 4.42 -16.86 -0.69
N ILE A 81 3.92 -15.62 -0.73
CA ILE A 81 2.70 -15.22 -0.01
C ILE A 81 1.50 -16.03 -0.53
N GLY A 82 1.34 -16.15 -1.86
CA GLY A 82 0.27 -16.95 -2.45
C GLY A 82 0.32 -18.42 -2.04
N CYS A 83 1.52 -19.01 -1.97
CA CYS A 83 1.72 -20.38 -1.53
C CYS A 83 1.41 -20.56 -0.03
N LEU A 84 1.87 -19.63 0.81
CA LEU A 84 1.56 -19.63 2.25
C LEU A 84 0.05 -19.51 2.52
N MET A 85 -0.64 -18.67 1.75
CA MET A 85 -2.10 -18.52 1.82
C MET A 85 -2.81 -19.79 1.35
N PHE A 86 -2.33 -20.43 0.29
CA PHE A 86 -2.89 -21.71 -0.20
C PHE A 86 -2.72 -22.85 0.82
N LEU A 87 -1.61 -22.87 1.54
CA LEU A 87 -1.32 -23.82 2.62
C LEU A 87 -2.10 -23.51 3.92
N GLY A 88 -2.90 -22.44 3.95
CA GLY A 88 -3.67 -22.02 5.13
C GLY A 88 -2.81 -21.60 6.31
N LYS A 89 -1.54 -21.25 6.07
CA LYS A 89 -0.59 -20.81 7.10
C LYS A 89 -0.72 -19.31 7.39
N ILE A 90 -1.43 -18.58 6.52
CA ILE A 90 -1.87 -17.18 6.55
C ILE A 90 -3.29 -17.17 5.98
#